data_AF-A0A2M4CLM8-F1
#
_entry.id   AF-A0A2M4CLM8-F1
#
_cell.length_a   1.000
_cell.length_b   1.000
_cell.length_c   1.000
_cell.angle_alpha   90.00
_cell.angle_beta   90.00
_cell.angle_gamma   90.00
#
_symmetry.space_group_name_H-M   'P 1'
#
loop_
_entity.id
_entity.type
_entity.pdbx_description
1 polymer ?
#
loop_
_entity_poly.entity_id
_entity_poly.type
_entity_poly.pdbx_seq_one_letter_code
_entity_poly.pdbx_strand_id
1 'polypeptide(L)'
;MQNWFQDGFWNTYYLVCNYSFTNIINQPVYARGTTGSGWNGHQSLYHRSLVSCACQPVSKMFRFVLAVISLVGLIGSIESIDYCTANLCPAGVQNIGCNPPALSGGPNCFGRSPAVVPITASRQSLILDLHNSRRSQIANGGLSPFFPARRMATLQWDAELASQAGHNARSCTFAHDRCRNTVDFRWAGQNLALMQYSGPARTVESIIDGFIASWWNEYRDTSTAHIDSYPSNHQGPAIGHFTQMASDRAWKIGCAMQNWFQDGFWNTYYLVCNYSFTNIINQPVYARGTTGSGCTTGRNPLYSGLCSVNEVIPNVP
;
A
#
# COMPACT_ATOMS: atom_id res chain seq x y z
N MET A 1 30.42 -36.47 36.07
CA MET A 1 31.68 -36.85 36.75
C MET A 1 31.79 -38.37 36.75
N GLN A 2 32.59 -38.94 35.85
CA GLN A 2 33.41 -40.14 36.04
C GLN A 2 34.20 -40.38 34.75
N ASN A 3 35.52 -40.43 34.89
CA ASN A 3 36.50 -40.53 33.81
C ASN A 3 36.72 -41.99 33.43
N TRP A 4 36.79 -42.27 32.13
CA TRP A 4 37.66 -43.32 31.58
C TRP A 4 38.54 -42.67 30.51
N PHE A 5 39.83 -42.60 30.81
CA PHE A 5 40.90 -42.17 29.89
C PHE A 5 41.38 -43.40 29.12
N GLN A 6 41.40 -43.34 27.79
CA GLN A 6 42.53 -43.74 26.93
C GLN A 6 42.45 -42.99 25.59
N ASP A 7 43.60 -42.55 25.12
CA ASP A 7 43.95 -42.06 23.77
C ASP A 7 43.33 -40.74 23.24
N GLY A 8 43.95 -39.62 23.63
CA GLY A 8 44.71 -38.80 22.67
C GLY A 8 44.04 -37.93 21.61
N PHE A 9 42.71 -37.93 21.40
CA PHE A 9 42.04 -36.95 20.53
C PHE A 9 40.69 -36.51 21.11
N TRP A 10 40.54 -35.21 21.37
CA TRP A 10 39.24 -34.62 21.70
C TRP A 10 38.35 -34.59 20.45
N ASN A 11 37.58 -35.65 20.20
CA ASN A 11 36.46 -35.54 19.28
C ASN A 11 35.37 -34.72 19.95
N THR A 12 35.30 -33.43 19.62
CA THR A 12 34.20 -32.56 20.04
C THR A 12 32.95 -32.98 19.27
N TYR A 13 31.88 -33.35 19.96
CA TYR A 13 30.58 -33.63 19.36
C TYR A 13 29.58 -32.60 19.90
N TYR A 14 28.65 -32.15 19.05
CA TYR A 14 27.54 -31.32 19.49
C TYR A 14 26.22 -32.06 19.25
N LEU A 15 25.26 -31.82 20.14
CA LEU A 15 23.93 -32.42 20.10
C LEU A 15 23.02 -31.59 19.19
N VAL A 16 22.52 -32.19 18.11
CA VAL A 16 21.47 -31.58 17.28
C VAL A 16 20.16 -32.31 17.55
N CYS A 17 19.14 -31.58 17.96
CA CYS A 17 17.80 -32.13 18.24
C CYS A 17 16.77 -31.54 17.28
N ASN A 18 16.02 -32.41 16.61
CA ASN A 18 14.92 -32.02 15.73
C ASN A 18 13.59 -32.16 16.45
N TYR A 19 12.75 -31.15 16.32
CA TYR A 19 11.38 -31.13 16.84
C TYR A 19 10.40 -31.15 15.67
N SER A 20 9.33 -31.94 15.78
CA SER A 20 8.22 -31.90 14.83
C SER A 20 6.95 -31.45 15.54
N PHE A 21 6.13 -30.68 14.84
CA PHE A 21 4.85 -30.18 15.33
C PHE A 21 3.72 -30.97 14.66
N THR A 22 2.92 -31.68 15.44
CA THR A 22 1.69 -32.32 14.96
C THR A 22 0.47 -31.49 15.33
N ASN A 23 -0.33 -31.10 14.34
CA ASN A 23 -1.65 -30.49 14.55
C ASN A 23 -2.65 -31.57 14.93
N ILE A 24 -3.36 -31.42 16.06
CA ILE A 24 -4.52 -32.26 16.39
C ILE A 24 -5.78 -31.54 15.92
N ILE A 25 -6.60 -32.25 15.15
CA ILE A 25 -7.89 -31.81 14.63
C ILE A 25 -8.88 -31.56 15.78
N ASN A 26 -9.61 -30.46 15.71
CA ASN A 26 -10.64 -30.02 16.67
C ASN A 26 -11.60 -31.16 17.08
N GLN A 27 -11.65 -31.47 18.38
CA GLN A 27 -12.72 -32.25 19.00
C GLN A 27 -13.61 -31.31 19.85
N PRO A 28 -14.94 -31.34 19.73
CA PRO A 28 -15.82 -30.51 20.54
C PRO A 28 -15.86 -31.01 21.99
N VAL A 29 -15.58 -30.11 22.94
CA VAL A 29 -15.78 -30.38 24.37
C VAL A 29 -17.25 -30.07 24.70
N TYR A 30 -18.06 -31.11 24.92
CA TYR A 30 -19.37 -30.95 25.56
C TYR A 30 -19.18 -30.77 27.07
N ALA A 31 -19.36 -29.54 27.57
CA ALA A 31 -19.51 -29.30 29.00
C ALA A 31 -20.96 -29.57 29.42
N ARG A 32 -21.16 -30.51 30.34
CA ARG A 32 -22.45 -30.76 31.01
C ARG A 32 -22.49 -29.90 32.28
N GLY A 33 -23.33 -28.87 32.33
CA GLY A 33 -23.50 -28.02 33.52
C GLY A 33 -24.42 -26.82 33.28
N THR A 34 -25.37 -26.62 34.18
CA THR A 34 -26.57 -25.80 34.11
C THR A 34 -26.36 -24.27 34.09
N THR A 35 -27.26 -23.59 33.35
CA THR A 35 -27.67 -22.16 33.37
C THR A 35 -26.64 -21.07 33.00
N GLY A 36 -26.87 -20.41 31.85
CA GLY A 36 -26.65 -18.96 31.67
C GLY A 36 -25.49 -18.51 30.77
N SER A 37 -25.83 -18.05 29.54
CA SER A 37 -25.10 -17.14 28.63
C SER A 37 -23.62 -17.45 28.27
N GLY A 38 -23.41 -17.90 27.03
CA GLY A 38 -22.11 -18.32 26.49
C GLY A 38 -21.17 -17.20 26.03
N TRP A 39 -19.88 -17.44 26.24
CA TRP A 39 -18.74 -16.81 25.56
C TRP A 39 -17.96 -17.91 24.83
N ASN A 40 -17.80 -17.79 23.50
CA ASN A 40 -16.92 -18.68 22.73
C ASN A 40 -15.54 -18.03 22.57
N GLY A 41 -14.55 -18.51 23.34
CA GLY A 41 -13.14 -18.22 23.12
C GLY A 41 -12.43 -19.47 22.59
N HIS A 42 -11.74 -19.36 21.44
CA HIS A 42 -10.82 -20.39 20.96
C HIS A 42 -9.44 -20.16 21.59
N GLN A 43 -8.91 -21.15 22.31
CA GLN A 43 -7.48 -21.20 22.67
C GLN A 43 -6.81 -22.36 21.94
N SER A 44 -5.71 -22.07 21.25
CA SER A 44 -4.86 -23.06 20.59
C SER A 44 -3.78 -23.52 21.56
N LEU A 45 -3.77 -24.81 21.94
CA LEU A 45 -2.72 -25.43 22.74
C LEU A 45 -1.80 -26.25 21.80
N TYR A 46 -0.50 -25.94 21.79
CA TYR A 46 0.52 -26.71 21.06
C TYR A 46 1.33 -27.56 22.04
N HIS A 47 1.46 -28.87 21.79
CA HIS A 47 2.41 -29.74 22.49
C HIS A 47 3.65 -29.98 21.63
N ARG A 48 4.85 -29.82 22.21
CA ARG A 48 6.14 -30.17 21.57
C ARG A 48 6.53 -31.60 21.97
N SER A 49 6.80 -32.44 20.98
CA SER A 49 7.41 -33.77 21.19
C SER A 49 8.79 -33.82 20.53
N LEU A 50 9.80 -34.29 21.28
CA LEU A 50 11.16 -34.56 20.80
C LEU A 50 11.15 -35.81 19.91
N VAL A 51 11.63 -35.73 18.67
CA VAL A 51 11.59 -36.86 17.73
C VAL A 51 12.93 -37.60 17.65
N SER A 52 14.08 -36.92 17.73
CA SER A 52 15.40 -37.55 17.94
C SER A 52 16.51 -36.52 18.19
N CYS A 53 17.58 -36.93 18.86
CA CYS A 53 18.84 -36.18 18.96
C CYS A 53 20.00 -37.07 18.51
N ALA A 54 20.94 -36.52 17.73
CA ALA A 54 22.14 -37.24 17.29
C ALA A 54 23.40 -36.38 17.49
N CYS A 55 24.49 -37.02 17.92
CA CYS A 55 25.82 -36.41 17.98
C CYS A 55 26.45 -36.41 16.58
N GLN A 56 26.88 -35.24 16.09
CA GLN A 56 27.56 -35.13 14.79
C GLN A 56 29.02 -34.64 14.95
N PRO A 57 29.96 -35.13 14.12
CA PRO A 57 31.37 -34.72 14.16
C PRO A 57 31.61 -33.33 13.55
N VAL A 58 32.53 -32.55 14.14
CA VAL A 58 32.85 -31.14 13.77
C VAL A 58 33.28 -30.98 12.31
N SER A 59 33.81 -32.02 11.65
CA SER A 59 34.26 -31.95 10.25
C SER A 59 33.15 -31.63 9.24
N LYS A 60 31.87 -31.81 9.61
CA LYS A 60 30.71 -31.40 8.78
C LYS A 60 30.36 -29.91 8.90
N MET A 61 30.90 -29.15 9.87
CA MET A 61 30.66 -27.71 10.00
C MET A 61 31.20 -26.93 8.80
N PHE A 62 32.35 -27.31 8.23
CA PHE A 62 32.94 -26.55 7.12
C PHE A 62 32.07 -26.59 5.84
N ARG A 63 31.37 -27.69 5.58
CA ARG A 63 30.44 -27.79 4.44
C ARG A 63 29.12 -27.04 4.69
N PHE A 64 28.67 -26.96 5.94
CA PHE A 64 27.47 -26.20 6.31
C PHE A 64 27.73 -24.68 6.38
N VAL A 65 28.91 -24.25 6.83
CA VAL A 65 29.29 -22.83 6.85
C VAL A 65 29.42 -22.30 5.43
N LEU A 66 30.00 -23.07 4.48
CA LEU A 66 30.02 -22.71 3.07
C LEU A 66 28.60 -22.69 2.44
N ALA A 67 27.72 -23.61 2.81
CA ALA A 67 26.33 -23.61 2.33
C ALA A 67 25.50 -22.43 2.87
N VAL A 68 25.74 -22.00 4.12
CA VAL A 68 25.07 -20.84 4.71
C VAL A 68 25.65 -19.54 4.16
N ILE A 69 26.96 -19.44 3.90
CA ILE A 69 27.56 -18.27 3.23
C ILE A 69 27.06 -18.17 1.78
N SER A 70 26.86 -19.30 1.08
CA SER A 70 26.23 -19.33 -0.25
C SER A 70 24.73 -19.00 -0.22
N LEU A 71 24.04 -19.23 0.91
CA LEU A 71 22.62 -18.86 1.09
C LEU A 71 22.43 -17.39 1.50
N VAL A 72 23.45 -16.77 2.11
CA VAL A 72 23.51 -15.32 2.36
C VAL A 72 23.87 -14.54 1.09
N GLY A 73 24.43 -15.22 0.07
CA GLY A 73 24.75 -14.64 -1.24
C GLY A 73 23.56 -14.35 -2.17
N LEU A 74 22.33 -14.61 -1.74
CA LEU A 74 21.09 -14.27 -2.44
C LEU A 74 20.33 -13.14 -1.72
N ILE A 75 21.05 -12.17 -1.16
CA ILE A 75 20.47 -10.83 -1.03
C ILE A 75 20.46 -10.29 -2.46
N GLY A 76 19.35 -10.48 -3.17
CA GLY A 76 19.10 -9.72 -4.40
C GLY A 76 19.42 -8.27 -4.09
N SER A 77 20.33 -7.67 -4.84
CA SER A 77 20.63 -6.26 -4.75
C SER A 77 19.30 -5.52 -4.81
N ILE A 78 18.90 -4.90 -3.70
CA ILE A 78 17.87 -3.86 -3.72
C ILE A 78 18.55 -2.74 -4.49
N GLU A 79 18.40 -2.74 -5.81
CA GLU A 79 18.86 -1.64 -6.64
C GLU A 79 18.06 -0.41 -6.22
N SER A 80 18.67 0.42 -5.37
CA SER A 80 18.11 1.73 -5.06
C SER A 80 18.18 2.58 -6.32
N ILE A 81 17.03 2.93 -6.90
CA ILE A 81 16.97 3.81 -8.06
C ILE A 81 17.48 5.21 -7.65
N ASP A 82 18.51 5.69 -8.33
CA ASP A 82 18.91 7.10 -8.23
C ASP A 82 17.97 7.96 -9.08
N TYR A 83 16.97 8.53 -8.42
CA TYR A 83 15.97 9.42 -9.01
C TYR A 83 16.55 10.75 -9.54
N CYS A 84 17.79 11.09 -9.22
CA CYS A 84 18.48 12.25 -9.80
C CYS A 84 19.01 11.97 -11.20
N THR A 85 19.40 10.73 -11.49
CA THR A 85 19.96 10.34 -12.80
C THR A 85 18.99 9.54 -13.64
N ALA A 86 17.91 9.03 -13.05
CA ALA A 86 16.93 8.21 -13.76
C ALA A 86 16.16 9.04 -14.81
N ASN A 87 16.18 8.60 -16.07
CA ASN A 87 15.43 9.21 -17.17
C ASN A 87 13.93 8.80 -17.12
N LEU A 88 13.23 9.27 -16.09
CA LEU A 88 11.83 8.96 -15.79
C LEU A 88 10.89 10.14 -16.04
N CYS A 89 11.44 11.35 -16.13
CA CYS A 89 10.70 12.60 -16.26
C CYS A 89 11.00 13.29 -17.59
N PRO A 90 10.15 14.21 -18.06
CA PRO A 90 10.47 15.04 -19.22
C PRO A 90 11.81 15.77 -19.06
N ALA A 91 12.48 16.07 -20.17
CA ALA A 91 13.79 16.72 -20.15
C ALA A 91 13.78 18.03 -19.31
N GLY A 92 14.75 18.16 -18.40
CA GLY A 92 14.86 19.31 -17.49
C GLY A 92 13.86 19.32 -16.32
N VAL A 93 13.06 18.27 -16.15
CA VAL A 93 12.17 18.10 -15.00
C VAL A 93 12.79 17.12 -14.01
N GLN A 94 13.04 17.60 -12.80
CA GLN A 94 13.55 16.78 -11.70
C GLN A 94 12.42 15.92 -11.09
N ASN A 95 12.73 14.66 -10.82
CA ASN A 95 11.86 13.77 -10.07
C ASN A 95 11.82 14.18 -8.58
N ILE A 96 10.65 14.06 -7.93
CA ILE A 96 10.49 14.41 -6.51
C ILE A 96 11.31 13.52 -5.57
N GLY A 97 11.73 12.33 -6.02
CA GLY A 97 12.68 11.46 -5.33
C GLY A 97 14.14 11.92 -5.41
N CYS A 98 14.48 12.91 -6.24
CA CYS A 98 15.83 13.46 -6.30
C CYS A 98 16.00 14.60 -5.27
N ASN A 99 16.91 14.44 -4.31
CA ASN A 99 17.13 15.37 -3.20
C ASN A 99 15.83 15.75 -2.47
N PRO A 100 15.06 14.76 -1.98
CA PRO A 100 13.78 15.01 -1.36
C PRO A 100 13.93 15.77 -0.03
N PRO A 101 12.89 16.48 0.43
CA PRO A 101 12.91 17.09 1.75
C PRO A 101 13.24 16.09 2.85
N ALA A 102 14.01 16.54 3.84
CA ALA A 102 14.33 15.79 5.04
C ALA A 102 13.07 15.36 5.80
N LEU A 103 13.19 14.40 6.72
CA LEU A 103 12.07 13.96 7.56
C LEU A 103 11.51 15.08 8.45
N SER A 104 12.35 16.07 8.80
CA SER A 104 11.96 17.30 9.49
C SER A 104 11.17 18.29 8.62
N GLY A 105 10.96 17.98 7.33
CA GLY A 105 10.25 18.81 6.38
C GLY A 105 11.14 19.72 5.55
N GLY A 106 10.56 20.26 4.47
CA GLY A 106 11.20 21.23 3.59
C GLY A 106 11.11 22.68 4.12
N PRO A 107 11.60 23.66 3.35
CA PRO A 107 11.65 25.06 3.78
C PRO A 107 10.29 25.63 4.22
N ASN A 108 9.19 25.26 3.55
CA ASN A 108 7.84 25.73 3.89
C ASN A 108 7.28 25.10 5.18
N CYS A 109 7.96 24.12 5.76
CA CYS A 109 7.63 23.56 7.07
C CYS A 109 8.32 24.30 8.23
N PHE A 110 9.27 25.20 7.96
CA PHE A 110 10.11 25.83 8.98
C PHE A 110 9.27 26.60 10.01
N GLY A 111 9.55 26.37 11.30
CA GLY A 111 8.84 27.01 12.42
C GLY A 111 7.41 26.52 12.65
N ARG A 112 6.93 25.49 11.93
CA ARG A 112 5.55 24.99 12.01
C ARG A 112 5.40 23.67 12.78
N SER A 113 6.45 23.23 13.47
CA SER A 113 6.53 21.92 14.16
C SER A 113 5.97 20.77 13.31
N PRO A 114 6.54 20.54 12.12
CA PRO A 114 6.05 19.53 11.19
C PRO A 114 6.31 18.11 11.71
N ALA A 115 5.38 17.19 11.43
CA ALA A 115 5.58 15.77 11.68
C ALA A 115 5.00 14.91 10.55
N VAL A 116 5.71 13.81 10.26
CA VAL A 116 5.19 12.78 9.36
C VAL A 116 4.10 12.03 10.12
N VAL A 117 2.91 11.92 9.53
CA VAL A 117 1.83 11.10 10.07
C VAL A 117 1.97 9.68 9.53
N PRO A 118 2.23 8.66 10.36
CA PRO A 118 2.45 7.31 9.87
C PRO A 118 1.20 6.74 9.17
N ILE A 119 1.34 6.28 7.93
CA ILE A 119 0.30 5.50 7.24
C ILE A 119 0.55 4.02 7.53
N THR A 120 0.09 3.59 8.70
CA THR A 120 0.15 2.19 9.19
C THR A 120 -0.58 1.24 8.26
N ALA A 121 -0.35 -0.07 8.38
CA ALA A 121 -1.07 -1.08 7.59
C ALA A 121 -2.61 -0.93 7.68
N SER A 122 -3.15 -0.61 8.86
CA SER A 122 -4.58 -0.34 9.03
C SER A 122 -5.07 0.88 8.24
N ARG A 123 -4.26 1.95 8.15
CA ARG A 123 -4.57 3.14 7.36
C ARG A 123 -4.41 2.89 5.86
N GLN A 124 -3.45 2.06 5.45
CA GLN A 124 -3.32 1.59 4.07
C GLN A 124 -4.58 0.83 3.65
N SER A 125 -5.03 -0.12 4.48
CA SER A 125 -6.29 -0.84 4.24
C SER A 125 -7.49 0.10 4.18
N LEU A 126 -7.61 1.05 5.11
CA LEU A 126 -8.68 2.05 5.08
C LEU A 126 -8.69 2.85 3.76
N ILE A 127 -7.53 3.34 3.32
CA ILE A 127 -7.41 4.08 2.06
C ILE A 127 -7.83 3.21 0.88
N LEU A 128 -7.34 1.97 0.81
CA LEU A 128 -7.70 1.02 -0.24
C LEU A 128 -9.19 0.71 -0.25
N ASP A 129 -9.79 0.44 0.91
CA ASP A 129 -11.21 0.14 1.06
C ASP A 129 -12.08 1.32 0.59
N LEU A 130 -11.73 2.53 1.02
CA LEU A 130 -12.44 3.75 0.63
C LEU A 130 -12.38 3.98 -0.88
N HIS A 131 -11.26 3.68 -1.54
CA HIS A 131 -11.14 3.78 -3.00
C HIS A 131 -11.86 2.65 -3.72
N ASN A 132 -11.58 1.39 -3.36
CA ASN A 132 -12.11 0.22 -4.08
C ASN A 132 -13.61 0.07 -3.93
N SER A 133 -14.20 0.42 -2.78
CA SER A 133 -15.66 0.46 -2.61
C SER A 133 -16.33 1.45 -3.57
N ARG A 134 -15.80 2.68 -3.67
CA ARG A 134 -16.26 3.74 -4.58
C ARG A 134 -16.07 3.37 -6.05
N ARG A 135 -14.90 2.84 -6.42
CA ARG A 135 -14.62 2.32 -7.77
C ARG A 135 -15.57 1.19 -8.15
N SER A 136 -15.86 0.28 -7.22
CA SER A 136 -16.83 -0.81 -7.42
C SER A 136 -18.24 -0.27 -7.61
N GLN A 137 -18.64 0.76 -6.85
CA GLN A 137 -19.94 1.40 -6.98
C GLN A 137 -20.14 1.96 -8.39
N ILE A 138 -19.23 2.80 -8.89
CA ILE A 138 -19.36 3.37 -10.25
C ILE A 138 -19.25 2.29 -11.33
N ALA A 139 -18.36 1.30 -11.17
CA ALA A 139 -18.17 0.24 -12.16
C ALA A 139 -19.40 -0.69 -12.28
N ASN A 140 -20.19 -0.81 -11.22
CA ASN A 140 -21.48 -1.50 -11.23
C ASN A 140 -22.64 -0.61 -11.76
N GLY A 141 -22.40 0.65 -12.10
CA GLY A 141 -23.45 1.61 -12.47
C GLY A 141 -24.25 2.15 -11.28
N GLY A 142 -23.74 2.01 -10.05
CA GLY A 142 -24.39 2.44 -8.81
C GLY A 142 -24.19 3.92 -8.47
N LEU A 143 -23.68 4.72 -9.40
CA LEU A 143 -23.45 6.16 -9.25
C LEU A 143 -23.99 6.89 -10.49
N SER A 144 -25.21 7.41 -10.42
CA SER A 144 -25.80 8.21 -11.50
C SER A 144 -25.05 9.53 -11.67
N PRO A 145 -24.85 10.05 -12.90
CA PRO A 145 -25.34 9.54 -14.20
C PRO A 145 -24.36 8.59 -14.92
N PHE A 146 -23.37 8.05 -14.22
CA PHE A 146 -22.27 7.31 -14.85
C PHE A 146 -22.64 5.88 -15.23
N PHE A 147 -22.09 5.42 -16.35
CA PHE A 147 -22.32 4.07 -16.87
C PHE A 147 -21.39 3.03 -16.24
N PRO A 148 -21.78 1.75 -16.20
CA PRO A 148 -20.90 0.67 -15.75
C PRO A 148 -19.56 0.60 -16.51
N ALA A 149 -18.52 0.14 -15.82
CA ALA A 149 -17.17 0.01 -16.37
C ALA A 149 -16.85 -1.45 -16.75
N ARG A 150 -16.32 -1.67 -17.95
CA ARG A 150 -16.05 -3.02 -18.44
C ARG A 150 -14.85 -3.70 -17.77
N ARG A 151 -13.84 -2.94 -17.32
CA ARG A 151 -12.56 -3.49 -16.83
C ARG A 151 -11.89 -2.59 -15.78
N MET A 152 -12.60 -2.28 -14.70
CA MET A 152 -12.05 -1.45 -13.61
C MET A 152 -11.10 -2.27 -12.73
N ALA A 153 -9.82 -1.90 -12.65
CA ALA A 153 -8.86 -2.61 -11.82
C ALA A 153 -9.11 -2.45 -10.30
N THR A 154 -8.82 -3.49 -9.51
CA THR A 154 -8.70 -3.36 -8.05
C THR A 154 -7.40 -2.63 -7.72
N LEU A 155 -7.47 -1.50 -7.01
CA LEU A 155 -6.27 -0.82 -6.53
C LEU A 155 -5.60 -1.65 -5.44
N GLN A 156 -4.27 -1.72 -5.51
CA GLN A 156 -3.42 -2.34 -4.50
C GLN A 156 -2.39 -1.32 -4.00
N TRP A 157 -1.95 -1.48 -2.75
CA TRP A 157 -0.92 -0.60 -2.19
C TRP A 157 0.41 -0.77 -2.92
N ASP A 158 1.12 0.33 -3.09
CA ASP A 158 2.47 0.36 -3.62
C ASP A 158 3.38 1.23 -2.74
N ALA A 159 4.48 0.63 -2.30
CA ALA A 159 5.40 1.27 -1.36
C ALA A 159 6.25 2.36 -2.02
N GLU A 160 6.59 2.22 -3.31
CA GLU A 160 7.40 3.19 -4.02
C GLU A 160 6.60 4.46 -4.32
N LEU A 161 5.37 4.32 -4.81
CA LEU A 161 4.42 5.43 -4.98
C LEU A 161 4.18 6.16 -3.65
N ALA A 162 4.06 5.42 -2.53
CA ALA A 162 3.92 6.00 -1.20
C ALA A 162 5.18 6.77 -0.76
N SER A 163 6.37 6.26 -1.07
CA SER A 163 7.64 6.96 -0.83
C SER A 163 7.70 8.28 -1.60
N GLN A 164 7.36 8.25 -2.89
CA GLN A 164 7.27 9.45 -3.74
C GLN A 164 6.24 10.46 -3.21
N ALA A 165 5.07 9.98 -2.76
CA ALA A 165 4.06 10.83 -2.12
C ALA A 165 4.59 11.48 -0.84
N GLY A 166 5.39 10.73 -0.07
CA GLY A 166 6.05 11.22 1.15
C GLY A 166 7.06 12.33 0.88
N HIS A 167 7.78 12.28 -0.24
CA HIS A 167 8.69 13.36 -0.64
C HIS A 167 7.93 14.66 -0.89
N ASN A 168 6.77 14.61 -1.56
CA ASN A 168 5.91 15.77 -1.73
C ASN A 168 5.29 16.23 -0.39
N ALA A 169 4.69 15.33 0.40
CA ALA A 169 4.02 15.67 1.65
C ALA A 169 4.94 16.45 2.62
N ARG A 170 6.21 16.05 2.71
CA ARG A 170 7.23 16.71 3.53
C ARG A 170 7.64 18.09 3.04
N SER A 171 7.20 18.54 1.88
CA SER A 171 7.44 19.91 1.41
C SER A 171 6.59 20.95 2.17
N CYS A 172 5.51 20.55 2.85
CA CYS A 172 4.46 21.43 3.39
C CYS A 172 3.94 22.46 2.36
N THR A 173 3.96 22.10 1.08
CA THR A 173 3.50 22.93 -0.03
C THR A 173 2.29 22.25 -0.64
N PHE A 174 1.12 22.88 -0.58
CA PHE A 174 -0.10 22.33 -1.18
C PHE A 174 -0.10 22.53 -2.70
N ALA A 175 0.75 21.76 -3.39
CA ALA A 175 0.92 21.81 -4.83
C ALA A 175 1.39 20.47 -5.37
N HIS A 176 1.06 20.19 -6.63
CA HIS A 176 1.62 19.04 -7.31
C HIS A 176 3.13 19.22 -7.52
N ASP A 177 3.89 18.16 -7.27
CA ASP A 177 5.29 18.09 -7.72
C ASP A 177 5.34 18.00 -9.25
N ARG A 178 6.50 18.29 -9.84
CA ARG A 178 6.64 18.32 -11.30
C ARG A 178 6.72 16.93 -11.93
N CYS A 179 7.19 15.94 -11.19
CA CYS A 179 7.32 14.56 -11.64
C CYS A 179 7.51 13.61 -10.46
N ARG A 180 6.74 12.51 -10.45
CA ARG A 180 6.77 11.44 -9.43
C ARG A 180 6.83 10.04 -10.04
N ASN A 181 7.24 9.98 -11.30
CA ASN A 181 7.30 8.74 -12.06
C ASN A 181 8.29 7.78 -11.42
N THR A 182 7.97 6.50 -11.47
CA THR A 182 8.88 5.41 -11.08
C THR A 182 9.26 4.58 -12.32
N VAL A 183 10.12 3.58 -12.16
CA VAL A 183 10.47 2.67 -13.25
C VAL A 183 9.23 1.93 -13.77
N ASP A 184 8.37 1.47 -12.84
CA ASP A 184 7.15 0.74 -13.15
C ASP A 184 5.98 1.66 -13.51
N PHE A 185 5.97 2.90 -13.00
CA PHE A 185 4.87 3.86 -13.16
C PHE A 185 5.36 5.17 -13.79
N ARG A 186 5.55 5.15 -15.12
CA ARG A 186 6.04 6.30 -15.90
C ARG A 186 5.00 7.39 -16.18
N TRP A 187 3.77 7.19 -15.71
CA TRP A 187 2.65 8.12 -15.90
C TRP A 187 1.91 8.34 -14.58
N ALA A 188 2.65 8.46 -13.48
CA ALA A 188 2.08 8.44 -12.15
C ALA A 188 1.19 9.66 -11.86
N GLY A 189 -0.07 9.39 -11.54
CA GLY A 189 -1.07 10.38 -11.14
C GLY A 189 -0.92 10.83 -9.69
N GLN A 190 -1.62 11.89 -9.28
CA GLN A 190 -1.59 12.38 -7.91
C GLN A 190 -2.88 13.10 -7.51
N ASN A 191 -3.38 12.79 -6.31
CA ASN A 191 -4.41 13.57 -5.63
C ASN A 191 -3.82 14.20 -4.35
N LEU A 192 -4.25 15.43 -4.06
CA LEU A 192 -3.80 16.23 -2.93
C LEU A 192 -4.99 16.70 -2.10
N ALA A 193 -4.87 16.64 -0.77
CA ALA A 193 -5.88 17.20 0.11
C ALA A 193 -5.27 17.87 1.32
N LEU A 194 -5.75 19.05 1.67
CA LEU A 194 -5.34 19.80 2.84
C LEU A 194 -6.55 20.13 3.70
N MET A 195 -6.45 19.90 5.00
CA MET A 195 -7.45 20.33 5.97
C MET A 195 -6.79 21.17 7.03
N GLN A 196 -7.41 22.31 7.34
CA GLN A 196 -7.05 23.17 8.45
C GLN A 196 -8.22 23.23 9.42
N TYR A 197 -7.95 23.03 10.70
CA TYR A 197 -8.97 23.15 11.73
C TYR A 197 -8.39 23.60 13.06
N SER A 198 -9.25 24.21 13.87
CA SER A 198 -9.00 24.54 15.27
C SER A 198 -9.99 23.77 16.15
N GLY A 199 -9.69 23.67 17.45
CA GLY A 199 -10.54 22.95 18.41
C GLY A 199 -10.11 21.50 18.63
N PRO A 200 -11.04 20.61 19.04
CA PRO A 200 -10.72 19.25 19.48
C PRO A 200 -9.97 18.45 18.42
N ALA A 201 -8.99 17.65 18.87
CA ALA A 201 -8.23 16.78 17.99
C ALA A 201 -9.15 15.79 17.26
N ARG A 202 -8.95 15.66 15.95
CA ARG A 202 -9.61 14.66 15.11
C ARG A 202 -8.69 13.44 14.96
N THR A 203 -9.26 12.26 14.82
CA THR A 203 -8.49 11.07 14.49
C THR A 203 -7.96 11.15 13.06
N VAL A 204 -6.79 10.58 12.80
CA VAL A 204 -6.20 10.53 11.45
C VAL A 204 -7.12 9.79 10.49
N GLU A 205 -7.79 8.74 10.95
CA GLU A 205 -8.72 7.94 10.17
C GLU A 205 -9.93 8.76 9.70
N SER A 206 -10.49 9.63 10.57
CA SER A 206 -11.56 10.55 10.20
C SER A 206 -11.11 11.60 9.19
N ILE A 207 -9.86 12.07 9.29
CA ILE A 207 -9.27 13.01 8.35
C ILE A 207 -9.08 12.35 6.98
N ILE A 208 -8.57 11.12 6.94
CA ILE A 208 -8.42 10.33 5.72
C ILE A 208 -9.78 10.11 5.03
N ASP A 209 -10.80 9.71 5.79
CA ASP A 209 -12.15 9.52 5.24
C ASP A 209 -12.71 10.82 4.64
N GLY A 210 -12.56 11.94 5.37
CA GLY A 210 -12.97 13.26 4.88
C GLY A 210 -12.27 13.68 3.58
N PHE A 211 -10.96 13.45 3.47
CA PHE A 211 -10.20 13.74 2.25
C PHE A 211 -10.66 12.91 1.06
N ILE A 212 -10.76 11.59 1.24
CA ILE A 212 -11.15 10.69 0.14
C ILE A 212 -12.61 10.93 -0.26
N ALA A 213 -13.49 11.22 0.70
CA ALA A 213 -14.87 11.62 0.42
C ALA A 213 -14.93 12.94 -0.36
N SER A 214 -14.13 13.94 0.01
CA SER A 214 -14.05 15.22 -0.69
C SER A 214 -13.63 15.04 -2.15
N TRP A 215 -12.56 14.26 -2.40
CA TRP A 215 -12.12 13.94 -3.75
C TRP A 215 -13.20 13.23 -4.57
N TRP A 216 -13.87 12.25 -3.98
CA TRP A 216 -14.92 11.52 -4.67
C TRP A 216 -16.12 12.40 -4.99
N ASN A 217 -16.50 13.31 -4.08
CA ASN A 217 -17.68 14.17 -4.23
C ASN A 217 -17.65 15.10 -5.45
N GLU A 218 -16.47 15.31 -6.07
CA GLU A 218 -16.35 15.96 -7.39
C GLU A 218 -17.13 15.23 -8.50
N TYR A 219 -17.60 14.00 -8.26
CA TYR A 219 -18.55 13.31 -9.15
C TYR A 219 -19.79 14.16 -9.44
N ARG A 220 -20.21 15.01 -8.49
CA ARG A 220 -21.39 15.87 -8.62
C ARG A 220 -21.24 16.93 -9.70
N ASP A 221 -20.00 17.33 -9.97
CA ASP A 221 -19.63 18.32 -10.99
C ASP A 221 -19.05 17.65 -12.26
N THR A 222 -19.01 16.31 -12.29
CA THR A 222 -18.46 15.54 -13.39
C THR A 222 -19.57 15.01 -14.30
N SER A 223 -19.47 15.28 -15.60
CA SER A 223 -20.42 14.78 -16.60
C SER A 223 -19.97 13.43 -17.18
N THR A 224 -20.89 12.71 -17.81
CA THR A 224 -20.58 11.50 -18.58
C THR A 224 -19.62 11.79 -19.74
N ALA A 225 -19.65 13.00 -20.31
CA ALA A 225 -18.72 13.44 -21.35
C ALA A 225 -17.28 13.58 -20.83
N HIS A 226 -17.09 14.06 -19.59
CA HIS A 226 -15.76 14.10 -18.96
C HIS A 226 -15.18 12.69 -18.76
N ILE A 227 -16.04 11.69 -18.48
CA ILE A 227 -15.62 10.29 -18.35
C ILE A 227 -15.23 9.69 -19.70
N ASP A 228 -15.96 10.01 -20.78
CA ASP A 228 -15.67 9.49 -22.12
C ASP A 228 -14.41 10.08 -22.73
N SER A 229 -14.13 11.34 -22.42
CA SER A 229 -12.99 12.07 -22.95
C SER A 229 -12.56 13.11 -21.93
N TYR A 230 -11.48 12.84 -21.22
CA TYR A 230 -10.95 13.76 -20.22
C TYR A 230 -10.59 15.11 -20.87
N PRO A 231 -11.06 16.24 -20.33
CA PRO A 231 -10.93 17.54 -20.99
C PRO A 231 -9.49 18.07 -20.98
N SER A 232 -9.12 18.81 -22.03
CA SER A 232 -7.81 19.48 -22.13
C SER A 232 -7.73 20.79 -21.34
N ASN A 233 -8.84 21.53 -21.27
CA ASN A 233 -8.93 22.87 -20.67
C ASN A 233 -10.24 23.04 -19.91
N HIS A 234 -10.48 22.17 -18.92
CA HIS A 234 -11.71 22.23 -18.12
C HIS A 234 -11.85 23.59 -17.42
N GLN A 235 -13.02 24.20 -17.58
CA GLN A 235 -13.41 25.44 -16.90
C GLN A 235 -14.59 25.10 -15.99
N GLY A 236 -14.43 25.31 -14.68
CA GLY A 236 -15.48 25.02 -13.71
C GLY A 236 -14.95 24.38 -12.43
N PRO A 237 -15.84 23.76 -11.63
CA PRO A 237 -15.44 23.04 -10.42
C PRO A 237 -14.45 21.92 -10.73
N ALA A 238 -13.65 21.57 -9.73
CA ALA A 238 -12.66 20.50 -9.87
C ALA A 238 -13.35 19.15 -10.15
N ILE A 239 -12.79 18.40 -11.09
CA ILE A 239 -13.19 17.03 -11.44
C ILE A 239 -12.02 16.04 -11.40
N GLY A 240 -10.80 16.57 -11.24
CA GLY A 240 -9.56 15.84 -11.43
C GLY A 240 -9.35 14.75 -10.39
N HIS A 241 -9.75 14.99 -9.14
CA HIS A 241 -9.54 14.03 -8.07
C HIS A 241 -10.50 12.83 -8.22
N PHE A 242 -11.78 13.10 -8.51
CA PHE A 242 -12.76 12.04 -8.76
C PHE A 242 -12.38 11.19 -9.98
N THR A 243 -12.03 11.83 -11.10
CA THR A 243 -11.65 11.11 -12.33
C THR A 243 -10.38 10.28 -12.13
N GLN A 244 -9.38 10.79 -11.40
CA GLN A 244 -8.19 10.02 -11.04
C GLN A 244 -8.55 8.78 -10.19
N MET A 245 -9.45 8.93 -9.21
CA MET A 245 -9.94 7.80 -8.41
C MET A 245 -10.74 6.79 -9.24
N ALA A 246 -11.49 7.25 -10.24
CA ALA A 246 -12.33 6.44 -11.11
C ALA A 246 -11.62 5.85 -12.34
N SER A 247 -10.31 6.08 -12.50
CA SER A 247 -9.59 5.61 -13.68
C SER A 247 -9.42 4.08 -13.73
N ASP A 248 -9.79 3.43 -14.83
CA ASP A 248 -9.59 1.98 -14.97
C ASP A 248 -8.14 1.57 -15.27
N ARG A 249 -7.29 2.54 -15.63
CA ARG A 249 -5.86 2.38 -15.89
C ARG A 249 -5.01 2.43 -14.62
N ALA A 250 -5.53 3.05 -13.56
CA ALA A 250 -4.88 3.04 -12.25
C ALA A 250 -5.17 1.72 -11.52
N TRP A 251 -4.12 0.99 -11.14
CA TRP A 251 -4.18 -0.29 -10.43
C TRP A 251 -3.29 -0.36 -9.18
N LYS A 252 -2.38 0.61 -9.02
CA LYS A 252 -1.63 0.85 -7.77
C LYS A 252 -1.88 2.24 -7.21
N ILE A 253 -1.82 2.33 -5.89
CA ILE A 253 -1.89 3.58 -5.14
C ILE A 253 -0.88 3.52 -3.97
N GLY A 254 -0.22 4.64 -3.69
CA GLY A 254 0.59 4.82 -2.49
C GLY A 254 0.44 6.24 -1.96
N CYS A 255 0.21 6.37 -0.66
CA CYS A 255 -0.06 7.68 -0.05
C CYS A 255 0.86 7.97 1.14
N ALA A 256 1.04 9.24 1.43
CA ALA A 256 1.75 9.73 2.61
C ALA A 256 1.07 10.98 3.16
N MET A 257 1.27 11.23 4.46
CA MET A 257 0.65 12.36 5.14
C MET A 257 1.65 13.10 6.02
N GLN A 258 1.54 14.42 6.02
CA GLN A 258 2.29 15.34 6.88
C GLN A 258 1.29 16.18 7.68
N ASN A 259 1.60 16.49 8.93
CA ASN A 259 0.88 17.49 9.70
C ASN A 259 1.83 18.59 10.22
N TRP A 260 1.28 19.78 10.45
CA TRP A 260 1.99 20.92 11.04
C TRP A 260 1.00 21.94 11.64
N PHE A 261 1.51 22.90 12.41
CA PHE A 261 0.75 24.06 12.87
C PHE A 261 0.90 25.22 11.89
N GLN A 262 -0.19 25.60 11.23
CA GLN A 262 -0.23 26.80 10.41
C GLN A 262 -0.52 28.02 11.28
N ASP A 263 0.30 29.06 11.14
CA ASP A 263 0.23 30.32 11.89
C ASP A 263 0.18 30.13 13.42
N GLY A 264 0.81 29.05 13.91
CA GLY A 264 0.88 28.70 15.33
C GLY A 264 -0.45 28.22 15.94
N PHE A 265 -1.53 28.13 15.18
CA PHE A 265 -2.88 27.88 15.71
C PHE A 265 -3.64 26.76 14.99
N TRP A 266 -3.53 26.69 13.66
CA TRP A 266 -4.33 25.76 12.85
C TRP A 266 -3.64 24.40 12.74
N ASN A 267 -4.32 23.35 13.21
CA ASN A 267 -3.91 21.98 12.91
C ASN A 267 -4.08 21.75 11.41
N THR A 268 -2.97 21.57 10.70
CA THR A 268 -2.96 21.34 9.26
C THR A 268 -2.56 19.91 8.97
N TYR A 269 -3.37 19.21 8.18
CA TYR A 269 -3.07 17.87 7.68
C TYR A 269 -3.03 17.92 6.16
N TYR A 270 -2.02 17.29 5.57
CA TYR A 270 -1.80 17.22 4.14
C TYR A 270 -1.65 15.77 3.71
N LEU A 271 -2.59 15.26 2.93
CA LEU A 271 -2.54 13.93 2.32
C LEU A 271 -2.13 14.05 0.85
N VAL A 272 -1.13 13.26 0.47
CA VAL A 272 -0.70 13.06 -0.91
C VAL A 272 -0.94 11.60 -1.26
N CYS A 273 -1.66 11.32 -2.34
CA CYS A 273 -1.83 9.98 -2.88
C CYS A 273 -1.35 9.94 -4.33
N ASN A 274 -0.37 9.09 -4.62
CA ASN A 274 0.10 8.83 -5.97
C ASN A 274 -0.57 7.57 -6.53
N TYR A 275 -0.90 7.60 -7.81
CA TYR A 275 -1.55 6.49 -8.53
C TYR A 275 -0.62 6.00 -9.63
N SER A 276 -0.65 4.70 -9.95
CA SER A 276 0.14 4.13 -11.06
C SER A 276 -0.01 4.85 -12.40
N PHE A 277 -1.18 5.46 -12.64
CA PHE A 277 -1.52 6.06 -13.92
C PHE A 277 -2.32 7.35 -13.70
N THR A 278 -2.15 8.33 -14.59
CA THR A 278 -2.80 9.65 -14.53
C THR A 278 -3.94 9.78 -15.53
N ASN A 279 -4.79 10.80 -15.37
CA ASN A 279 -5.77 11.16 -16.38
C ASN A 279 -5.05 11.69 -17.64
N ILE A 280 -5.42 11.17 -18.81
CA ILE A 280 -4.85 11.59 -20.09
C ILE A 280 -5.90 12.37 -20.86
N ILE A 281 -5.52 13.58 -21.29
CA ILE A 281 -6.37 14.45 -22.10
C ILE A 281 -6.85 13.71 -23.36
N ASN A 282 -8.14 13.88 -23.69
CA ASN A 282 -8.85 13.25 -24.81
C ASN A 282 -8.93 11.72 -24.76
N GLN A 283 -8.64 11.10 -23.61
CA GLN A 283 -8.82 9.68 -23.38
C GLN A 283 -9.94 9.44 -22.37
N PRO A 284 -10.64 8.29 -22.44
CA PRO A 284 -11.62 7.94 -21.43
C PRO A 284 -10.96 7.74 -20.07
N VAL A 285 -11.66 8.15 -19.01
CA VAL A 285 -11.29 7.86 -17.61
C VAL A 285 -11.42 6.36 -17.36
N TYR A 286 -12.51 5.76 -17.83
CA TYR A 286 -12.67 4.31 -17.91
C TYR A 286 -13.51 3.91 -19.12
N ALA A 287 -13.29 2.70 -19.62
CA ALA A 287 -14.10 2.15 -20.70
C ALA A 287 -15.46 1.67 -20.19
N ARG A 288 -16.54 2.19 -20.79
CA ARG A 288 -17.91 1.72 -20.51
C ARG A 288 -18.13 0.29 -20.98
N GLY A 289 -19.09 -0.39 -20.37
CA GLY A 289 -19.61 -1.67 -20.82
C GLY A 289 -20.10 -2.53 -19.66
N THR A 290 -20.60 -3.72 -19.97
CA THR A 290 -21.08 -4.67 -18.95
C THR A 290 -20.00 -4.87 -17.88
N THR A 291 -20.36 -4.71 -16.61
CA THR A 291 -19.42 -4.73 -15.49
C THR A 291 -18.50 -5.95 -15.53
N GLY A 292 -17.20 -5.71 -15.54
CA GLY A 292 -16.17 -6.75 -15.52
C GLY A 292 -16.09 -7.62 -16.77
N SER A 293 -16.83 -7.34 -17.83
CA SER A 293 -16.78 -8.10 -19.09
C SER A 293 -15.43 -8.07 -19.79
N GLY A 294 -14.57 -7.10 -19.46
CA GLY A 294 -13.20 -7.02 -19.93
C GLY A 294 -12.15 -7.58 -18.96
N CYS A 295 -12.53 -8.05 -17.76
CA CYS A 295 -11.58 -8.64 -16.83
C CYS A 295 -11.13 -10.02 -17.32
N THR A 296 -9.82 -10.23 -17.42
CA THR A 296 -9.21 -11.47 -17.94
C THR A 296 -8.93 -12.48 -16.84
N THR A 297 -8.81 -12.02 -15.60
CA THR A 297 -8.51 -12.86 -14.42
C THR A 297 -9.72 -13.05 -13.50
N GLY A 298 -10.90 -12.69 -13.97
CA GLY A 298 -12.15 -12.70 -13.21
C GLY A 298 -12.39 -11.43 -12.39
N ARG A 299 -13.52 -11.40 -11.69
CA ARG A 299 -13.95 -10.27 -10.84
C ARG A 299 -13.43 -10.44 -9.42
N ASN A 300 -13.22 -9.33 -8.73
CA ASN A 300 -12.88 -9.34 -7.32
C ASN A 300 -14.11 -9.77 -6.48
N PRO A 301 -13.97 -10.77 -5.58
CA PRO A 301 -15.10 -11.25 -4.79
C PRO A 301 -15.59 -10.27 -3.72
N LEU A 302 -14.71 -9.38 -3.22
CA LEU A 302 -15.06 -8.36 -2.22
C LEU A 302 -15.62 -7.09 -2.87
N TYR A 303 -15.11 -6.73 -4.05
CA TYR A 303 -15.53 -5.57 -4.80
C TYR A 303 -16.04 -6.01 -6.16
N SER A 304 -17.30 -6.42 -6.23
CA SER A 304 -17.87 -7.03 -7.42
C SER A 304 -17.68 -6.18 -8.68
N GLY A 305 -17.65 -4.86 -8.61
CA GLY A 305 -17.45 -3.99 -9.77
C GLY A 305 -16.05 -4.04 -10.38
N LEU A 306 -15.07 -4.67 -9.72
CA LEU A 306 -13.65 -4.61 -10.07
C LEU A 306 -13.13 -5.95 -10.62
N CYS A 307 -12.08 -5.88 -11.42
CA CYS A 307 -11.28 -7.05 -11.80
C CYS A 307 -10.47 -7.56 -10.60
N SER A 308 -10.08 -8.84 -10.64
CA SER A 308 -9.25 -9.45 -9.59
C SER A 308 -7.94 -8.70 -9.36
N VAL A 309 -7.29 -8.93 -8.22
CA VAL A 309 -5.97 -8.36 -7.90
C VAL A 309 -4.84 -8.87 -8.82
N ASN A 310 -5.11 -9.94 -9.58
CA ASN A 310 -4.16 -10.50 -10.54
C ASN A 310 -4.32 -9.92 -11.95
N GLU A 311 -5.28 -8.99 -12.15
CA GLU A 311 -5.51 -8.38 -13.46
C GLU A 311 -4.29 -7.59 -13.93
N VAL A 312 -3.78 -7.89 -15.12
CA VAL A 312 -2.65 -7.17 -15.71
C VAL A 312 -3.16 -5.93 -16.43
N ILE A 313 -2.76 -4.76 -15.93
CA ILE A 313 -3.13 -3.45 -16.49
C ILE A 313 -1.89 -2.83 -17.14
N PRO A 314 -1.90 -2.58 -18.47
CA PRO A 314 -0.80 -1.92 -19.13
C PRO A 314 -0.58 -0.49 -18.61
N ASN A 315 0.66 -0.15 -18.29
CA ASN A 315 1.06 1.18 -17.82
C ASN A 315 1.66 2.02 -18.96
N VAL A 316 0.92 2.14 -20.05
CA VAL A 316 1.26 2.92 -21.25
C VAL A 316 0.04 3.75 -21.66
N PRO A 317 0.20 4.98 -22.19
CA PRO A 317 -0.90 5.84 -22.67
C PRO A 317 -1.71 5.30 -23.84
#